data_AF-A0A290ZER5-F1
#
_entry.id   AF-A0A290ZER5-F1
#
_cell.length_a   1.000
_cell.length_b   1.000
_cell.length_c   1.000
_cell.angle_alpha   90.00
_cell.angle_beta   90.00
_cell.angle_gamma   90.00
#
_symmetry.space_group_name_H-M   'P 1'
#
loop_
_entity.id
_entity.type
_entity.pdbx_description
1 polymer ?
#
loop_
_entity_poly.entity_id
_entity_poly.type
_entity_poly.pdbx_seq_one_letter_code
_entity_poly.pdbx_strand_id
1 'polypeptide(L)'
;MRRSALERGGRPALRSGADPLLPDLAPVDRPYSLQEHSPEELGATWRAPRSHVLAWSPGDDPGRRLREWPLTGGGDPETAALVTVPSRAEDAPRVLLAHGFAPLVVLAVRVAGRATPPGDAAVEVRPLRGEDLDVAAALHLEVVRVDARYGVVTERASTGRLLRELLAGEVGRAEPEAWPAWRGGEPVGLLTCQGPAGSGWVAGRTSVSPVAYLGALGGAGGPARGRGRRGAGGVAARAAGRAAGRGGRRRAPAAPLPAEPALDAVLVLAGVPAAVDDVAAAARSVRRAAR
;
A
#
# COMPACT_ATOMS: atom_id res chain seq x y z
N MET A 1 -44.90 -37.67 -16.81
CA MET A 1 -44.84 -37.36 -15.37
C MET A 1 -43.36 -37.37 -14.96
N ARG A 2 -42.74 -36.19 -14.80
CA ARG A 2 -41.31 -35.98 -14.51
C ARG A 2 -41.13 -35.68 -13.02
N ARG A 3 -40.22 -36.38 -12.33
CA ARG A 3 -39.56 -35.97 -11.07
C ARG A 3 -38.14 -36.53 -11.09
N SER A 4 -37.15 -35.68 -11.30
CA SER A 4 -36.26 -35.09 -10.28
C SER A 4 -35.11 -36.02 -9.87
N ALA A 5 -33.97 -35.80 -10.52
CA ALA A 5 -32.64 -36.15 -10.03
C ALA A 5 -31.78 -34.88 -10.09
N LEU A 6 -32.03 -33.97 -9.14
CA LEU A 6 -31.01 -33.05 -8.65
C LEU A 6 -30.39 -33.77 -7.46
N GLU A 7 -29.10 -34.12 -7.53
CA GLU A 7 -28.18 -33.89 -6.42
C GLU A 7 -26.74 -34.33 -6.72
N ARG A 8 -25.83 -33.44 -6.30
CA ARG A 8 -24.42 -33.70 -5.95
C ARG A 8 -23.44 -33.91 -7.11
N GLY A 9 -23.37 -32.91 -7.97
CA GLY A 9 -22.10 -32.54 -8.61
C GLY A 9 -21.18 -31.94 -7.54
N GLY A 10 -20.36 -32.78 -6.90
CA GLY A 10 -19.32 -32.33 -5.99
C GLY A 10 -18.39 -31.37 -6.73
N ARG A 11 -18.28 -30.13 -6.22
CA ARG A 11 -17.21 -29.23 -6.62
C ARG A 11 -15.88 -29.95 -6.34
N PRO A 12 -14.97 -30.08 -7.32
CA PRO A 12 -13.65 -30.60 -7.02
C PRO A 12 -13.02 -29.70 -5.96
N ALA A 13 -12.60 -30.30 -4.84
CA ALA A 13 -11.78 -29.62 -3.86
C ALA A 13 -10.56 -29.06 -4.59
N LEU A 14 -10.49 -27.74 -4.72
CA LEU A 14 -9.26 -27.07 -5.10
C LEU A 14 -8.21 -27.54 -4.10
N ARG A 15 -7.24 -28.32 -4.57
CA ARG A 15 -6.02 -28.55 -3.80
C ARG A 15 -5.53 -27.17 -3.38
N SER A 16 -5.27 -27.01 -2.08
CA SER A 16 -4.57 -25.89 -1.46
C SER A 16 -3.20 -25.71 -2.13
N GLY A 17 -3.18 -25.12 -3.33
CA GLY A 17 -1.99 -24.57 -3.93
C GLY A 17 -1.72 -23.27 -3.20
N ALA A 18 -0.56 -23.17 -2.56
CA ALA A 18 -0.10 -21.92 -1.97
C ALA A 18 -0.25 -20.79 -3.01
N ASP A 19 -0.87 -19.69 -2.60
CA ASP A 19 -1.05 -18.56 -3.51
C ASP A 19 0.31 -18.06 -3.99
N PRO A 20 0.56 -17.98 -5.30
CA PRO A 20 1.89 -17.69 -5.84
C PRO A 20 2.32 -16.23 -5.64
N LEU A 21 1.45 -15.35 -5.12
CA LEU A 21 1.75 -13.96 -4.78
C LEU A 21 1.99 -13.73 -3.30
N LEU A 22 1.49 -14.62 -2.43
CA LEU A 22 1.71 -14.49 -1.00
C LEU A 22 3.12 -14.95 -0.61
N PRO A 23 3.84 -14.16 0.20
CA PRO A 23 5.14 -14.58 0.71
C PRO A 23 4.97 -15.78 1.65
N ASP A 24 6.00 -16.60 1.75
CA ASP A 24 6.09 -17.60 2.82
C ASP A 24 6.39 -16.87 4.14
N LEU A 25 5.38 -16.80 5.01
CA LEU A 25 5.45 -16.08 6.28
C LEU A 25 5.79 -17.07 7.40
N ALA A 26 7.06 -17.44 7.48
CA ALA A 26 7.54 -18.32 8.54
C ALA A 26 7.23 -17.72 9.93
N PRO A 27 6.94 -18.56 10.95
CA PRO A 27 6.89 -18.12 12.33
C PRO A 27 8.17 -17.41 12.75
N VAL A 28 8.04 -16.32 13.49
CA VAL A 28 9.16 -15.56 14.06
C VAL A 28 9.20 -15.71 15.58
N ASP A 29 10.37 -16.08 16.10
CA ASP A 29 10.59 -16.27 17.54
C ASP A 29 10.37 -14.99 18.35
N ARG A 30 10.67 -13.83 17.74
CA ARG A 30 10.46 -12.49 18.30
C ARG A 30 9.50 -11.71 17.42
N PRO A 31 8.18 -11.90 17.60
CA PRO A 31 7.18 -11.30 16.72
C PRO A 31 6.96 -9.81 16.98
N TYR A 32 7.40 -9.30 18.14
CA TYR A 32 7.28 -7.89 18.51
C TYR A 32 8.59 -7.15 18.26
N SER A 33 8.51 -5.99 17.61
CA SER A 33 9.62 -5.06 17.47
C SER A 33 9.17 -3.62 17.73
N LEU A 34 10.11 -2.77 18.13
CA LEU A 34 9.92 -1.33 18.24
C LEU A 34 10.80 -0.66 17.18
N GLN A 35 10.21 0.25 16.41
CA GLN A 35 10.90 1.06 15.43
C GLN A 35 10.79 2.52 15.84
N GLU A 36 11.91 3.22 15.81
CA GLU A 36 11.99 4.65 16.10
C GLU A 36 12.66 5.36 14.93
N HIS A 37 12.06 6.46 14.51
CA HIS A 37 12.46 7.27 13.39
C HIS A 37 12.50 8.73 13.81
N SER A 38 13.42 9.50 13.24
CA SER A 38 13.40 10.95 13.44
C SER A 38 12.16 11.55 12.78
N PRO A 39 11.44 12.49 13.43
CA PRO A 39 10.41 13.29 12.78
C PRO A 39 10.92 14.11 11.58
N GLU A 40 12.24 14.30 11.48
CA GLU A 40 12.92 14.98 10.36
C GLU A 40 13.25 14.04 9.18
N GLU A 41 12.95 12.74 9.29
CA GLU A 41 13.07 11.81 8.18
C GLU A 41 11.81 11.82 7.32
N LEU A 42 11.98 11.70 6.00
CA LEU A 42 10.85 11.71 5.07
C LEU A 42 9.84 10.59 5.38
N GLY A 43 10.35 9.44 5.85
CA GLY A 43 9.52 8.29 6.25
C GLY A 43 8.47 8.63 7.31
N ALA A 44 8.75 9.57 8.22
CA ALA A 44 7.84 10.02 9.28
C ALA A 44 6.61 10.77 8.74
N THR A 45 6.55 11.05 7.44
CA THR A 45 5.34 11.53 6.76
C THR A 45 4.27 10.44 6.67
N TRP A 46 4.66 9.17 6.47
CA TRP A 46 3.74 8.03 6.27
C TRP A 46 3.71 7.04 7.44
N ARG A 47 4.37 7.35 8.55
CA ARG A 47 4.37 6.53 9.77
C ARG A 47 4.54 7.39 11.01
N ALA A 48 4.05 6.88 12.14
CA ALA A 48 4.38 7.41 13.45
C ALA A 48 5.90 7.27 13.71
N PRO A 49 6.58 8.31 14.24
CA PRO A 49 8.00 8.26 14.59
C PRO A 49 8.33 7.08 15.49
N ARG A 50 7.41 6.72 16.41
CA ARG A 50 7.51 5.51 17.22
C ARG A 50 6.46 4.50 16.78
N SER A 51 6.90 3.32 16.36
CA SER A 51 6.01 2.26 15.87
C SER A 51 6.31 0.93 16.55
N HIS A 52 5.33 0.41 17.26
CA HIS A 52 5.33 -0.99 17.68
C HIS A 52 4.87 -1.84 16.50
N VAL A 53 5.64 -2.84 16.09
CA VAL A 53 5.31 -3.74 14.97
C VAL A 53 5.14 -5.17 15.46
N LEU A 54 4.01 -5.79 15.10
CA LEU A 54 3.77 -7.22 15.24
C LEU A 54 3.93 -7.89 13.87
N ALA A 55 4.93 -8.74 13.75
CA ALA A 55 5.08 -9.66 12.64
C ALA A 55 4.08 -10.81 12.79
N TRP A 56 3.11 -10.86 11.89
CA TRP A 56 2.09 -11.90 11.84
C TRP A 56 2.59 -13.11 11.05
N SER A 57 2.27 -14.32 11.52
CA SER A 57 2.48 -15.57 10.80
C SER A 57 1.21 -16.42 10.74
N PRO A 58 1.00 -17.22 9.68
CA PRO A 58 -0.12 -18.15 9.59
C PRO A 58 -0.11 -19.15 10.76
N GLY A 59 -1.28 -19.43 11.31
CA GLY A 59 -1.44 -20.36 12.42
C GLY A 59 -1.17 -19.78 13.81
N ASP A 60 -0.69 -18.53 13.92
CA ASP A 60 -0.70 -17.81 15.20
C ASP A 60 -2.13 -17.61 15.72
N ASP A 61 -2.27 -17.52 17.05
CA ASP A 61 -3.47 -16.96 17.69
C ASP A 61 -3.31 -15.42 17.78
N PRO A 62 -3.87 -14.64 16.84
CA PRO A 62 -3.70 -13.19 16.82
C PRO A 62 -4.26 -12.54 18.09
N GLY A 63 -5.33 -13.08 18.69
CA GLY A 63 -5.93 -12.52 19.90
C GLY A 63 -4.99 -12.66 21.09
N ARG A 64 -4.34 -13.82 21.24
CA ARG A 64 -3.30 -14.01 22.26
C ARG A 64 -2.11 -13.08 22.05
N ARG A 65 -1.58 -13.00 20.82
CA ARG A 65 -0.44 -12.12 20.49
C ARG A 65 -0.74 -10.66 20.82
N LEU A 66 -1.92 -10.17 20.46
CA LEU A 66 -2.32 -8.78 20.76
C LEU A 66 -2.45 -8.50 22.26
N ARG A 67 -2.87 -9.48 23.08
CA ARG A 67 -2.92 -9.33 24.55
C ARG A 67 -1.55 -9.39 25.21
N GLU A 68 -0.62 -10.15 24.64
CA GLU A 68 0.75 -10.30 25.15
C GLU A 68 1.69 -9.21 24.65
N TRP A 69 1.26 -8.36 23.72
CA TRP A 69 2.10 -7.34 23.10
C TRP A 69 2.45 -6.23 24.10
N PRO A 70 3.75 -6.03 24.46
CA PRO A 70 4.17 -4.98 25.37
C PRO A 70 4.15 -3.60 24.69
N LEU A 71 2.95 -3.07 24.44
CA LEU A 71 2.75 -1.73 23.89
C LEU A 71 3.09 -0.65 24.93
N THR A 72 3.66 0.45 24.45
CA THR A 72 3.97 1.65 25.25
C THR A 72 3.54 2.90 24.48
N GLY A 73 3.50 4.06 25.14
CA GLY A 73 3.14 5.33 24.47
C GLY A 73 1.65 5.45 24.15
N GLY A 74 0.77 4.88 24.99
CA GLY A 74 -0.67 5.01 24.81
C GLY A 74 -1.14 6.47 24.88
N GLY A 75 -2.03 6.85 23.96
CA GLY A 75 -2.53 8.22 23.83
C GLY A 75 -1.59 9.22 23.15
N ASP A 76 -0.35 8.85 22.84
CA ASP A 76 0.58 9.69 22.08
C ASP A 76 0.27 9.60 20.57
N PRO A 77 -0.07 10.71 19.89
CA PRO A 77 -0.33 10.72 18.45
C PRO A 77 0.89 10.39 17.59
N GLU A 78 2.10 10.47 18.15
CA GLU A 78 3.35 10.12 17.47
C GLU A 78 3.79 8.66 17.72
N THR A 79 2.91 7.87 18.35
CA THR A 79 3.10 6.43 18.60
C THR A 79 1.98 5.60 17.95
N ALA A 80 2.35 4.55 17.20
CA ALA A 80 1.39 3.62 16.59
C ALA A 80 1.70 2.15 16.88
N ALA A 81 0.67 1.31 16.92
CA ALA A 81 0.80 -0.14 16.83
C ALA A 81 0.41 -0.60 15.41
N LEU A 82 1.28 -1.36 14.76
CA LEU A 82 1.14 -1.77 13.37
C LEU A 82 1.15 -3.30 13.23
N VAL A 83 0.13 -3.82 12.55
CA VAL A 83 0.08 -5.22 12.12
C VAL A 83 -0.14 -5.24 10.62
N THR A 84 0.71 -5.97 9.91
CA THR A 84 0.47 -6.30 8.50
C THR A 84 -0.03 -7.72 8.43
N VAL A 85 -1.16 -7.92 7.74
CA VAL A 85 -1.68 -9.25 7.45
C VAL A 85 -1.91 -9.42 5.94
N PRO A 86 -1.72 -10.64 5.40
CA PRO A 86 -2.23 -10.96 4.07
C PRO A 86 -3.74 -10.73 4.00
N SER A 87 -4.26 -10.24 2.86
CA SER A 87 -5.73 -10.13 2.68
C SER A 87 -6.48 -11.44 2.88
N ARG A 88 -5.82 -12.58 2.64
CA ARG A 88 -6.38 -13.92 2.83
C ARG A 88 -6.37 -14.42 4.27
N ALA A 89 -5.83 -13.66 5.22
CA ALA A 89 -5.99 -13.98 6.64
C ALA A 89 -7.42 -13.60 7.08
N GLU A 90 -8.43 -14.36 6.65
CA GLU A 90 -9.86 -14.01 6.75
C GLU A 90 -10.32 -13.68 8.18
N ASP A 91 -9.75 -14.36 9.19
CA ASP A 91 -10.08 -14.13 10.60
C ASP A 91 -9.37 -12.90 11.21
N ALA A 92 -8.25 -12.48 10.65
CA ALA A 92 -7.39 -11.47 11.25
C ALA A 92 -8.06 -10.08 11.35
N PRO A 93 -8.75 -9.56 10.32
CA PRO A 93 -9.44 -8.27 10.40
C PRO A 93 -10.42 -8.20 11.57
N ARG A 94 -11.22 -9.27 11.80
CA ARG A 94 -12.21 -9.29 12.87
C ARG A 94 -11.54 -9.23 14.24
N VAL A 95 -10.47 -10.00 14.45
CA VAL A 95 -9.72 -10.01 15.71
C VAL A 95 -9.06 -8.65 15.94
N LEU A 96 -8.41 -8.09 14.91
CA LEU A 96 -7.73 -6.80 15.01
C LEU A 96 -8.72 -5.66 15.33
N LEU A 97 -9.89 -5.63 14.68
CA LEU A 97 -10.97 -4.68 15.00
C LEU A 97 -11.45 -4.82 16.45
N ALA A 98 -11.63 -6.05 16.94
CA ALA A 98 -12.04 -6.31 18.32
C ALA A 98 -10.99 -5.83 19.36
N HIS A 99 -9.73 -5.70 18.94
CA HIS A 99 -8.61 -5.17 19.73
C HIS A 99 -8.32 -3.69 19.47
N GLY A 100 -9.20 -2.97 18.76
CA GLY A 100 -9.09 -1.51 18.56
C GLY A 100 -8.21 -1.08 17.39
N PHE A 101 -7.78 -2.00 16.51
CA PHE A 101 -7.09 -1.64 15.28
C PHE A 101 -8.10 -1.21 14.20
N ALA A 102 -7.69 -0.27 13.34
CA ALA A 102 -8.41 0.14 12.15
C ALA A 102 -7.59 -0.13 10.89
N PRO A 103 -8.23 -0.43 9.74
CA PRO A 103 -7.55 -0.45 8.45
C PRO A 103 -6.85 0.86 8.14
N LEU A 104 -5.55 0.77 7.85
CA LEU A 104 -4.73 1.94 7.54
C LEU A 104 -4.38 1.99 6.04
N VAL A 105 -3.71 0.98 5.52
CA VAL A 105 -3.24 0.94 4.13
C VAL A 105 -3.55 -0.42 3.51
N VAL A 106 -3.91 -0.40 2.22
CA VAL A 106 -3.97 -1.61 1.39
C VAL A 106 -2.90 -1.53 0.31
N LEU A 107 -1.97 -2.48 0.30
CA LEU A 107 -0.97 -2.61 -0.77
C LEU A 107 -1.46 -3.64 -1.77
N ALA A 108 -1.82 -3.19 -2.98
CA ALA A 108 -2.20 -4.10 -4.05
C ALA A 108 -0.97 -4.60 -4.81
N VAL A 109 -0.84 -5.91 -4.96
CA VAL A 109 0.18 -6.52 -5.81
C VAL A 109 -0.39 -6.64 -7.24
N ARG A 110 0.35 -6.14 -8.22
CA ARG A 110 0.01 -6.31 -9.65
C ARG A 110 1.17 -6.92 -10.40
N VAL A 111 0.93 -8.07 -11.01
CA VAL A 111 1.92 -8.72 -11.89
C VAL A 111 2.04 -7.92 -13.19
N ALA A 112 3.28 -7.73 -13.65
CA ALA A 112 3.58 -7.07 -14.91
C ALA A 112 2.98 -7.81 -16.12
N GLY A 113 2.88 -7.13 -17.27
CA GLY A 113 2.35 -7.72 -18.51
C GLY A 113 0.82 -7.65 -18.67
N ARG A 114 0.12 -7.01 -17.73
CA ARG A 114 -1.31 -6.70 -17.87
C ARG A 114 -1.50 -5.45 -18.73
N ALA A 115 -2.52 -5.49 -19.59
CA ALA A 115 -2.93 -4.32 -20.36
C ALA A 115 -3.31 -3.17 -19.41
N THR A 116 -2.96 -1.96 -19.79
CA THR A 116 -3.40 -0.77 -19.09
C THR A 116 -4.41 0.02 -19.88
N PRO A 117 -5.34 0.70 -19.20
CA PRO A 117 -6.26 1.60 -19.88
C PRO A 117 -5.48 2.61 -20.74
N PRO A 118 -5.99 2.94 -21.93
CA PRO A 118 -5.39 3.99 -22.73
C PRO A 118 -5.40 5.30 -21.95
N GLY A 119 -4.32 6.06 -22.09
CA GLY A 119 -4.21 7.39 -21.49
C GLY A 119 -5.11 8.41 -22.20
N ASP A 120 -5.35 9.54 -21.54
CA ASP A 120 -5.98 10.71 -22.16
C ASP A 120 -4.96 11.47 -23.02
N ALA A 121 -5.23 11.61 -24.32
CA ALA A 121 -4.34 12.28 -25.27
C ALA A 121 -4.13 13.77 -24.99
N ALA A 122 -5.04 14.40 -24.22
CA ALA A 122 -4.89 15.79 -23.78
C ALA A 122 -3.95 15.95 -22.58
N VAL A 123 -3.42 14.84 -22.04
CA VAL A 123 -2.48 14.84 -20.91
C VAL A 123 -1.09 14.44 -21.39
N GLU A 124 -0.16 15.38 -21.33
CA GLU A 124 1.26 15.13 -21.52
C GLU A 124 1.84 14.56 -20.23
N VAL A 125 2.57 13.46 -20.33
CA VAL A 125 3.33 12.91 -19.20
C VAL A 125 4.75 12.67 -19.65
N ARG A 126 5.71 13.28 -18.95
CA ARG A 126 7.14 13.23 -19.30
C ARG A 126 8.00 13.01 -18.05
N PRO A 127 9.24 12.50 -18.19
CA PRO A 127 10.19 12.42 -17.08
C PRO A 127 10.38 13.77 -16.41
N LEU A 128 10.57 13.75 -15.09
CA LEU A 128 10.87 14.94 -14.31
C LEU A 128 12.14 15.64 -14.81
N ARG A 129 12.05 16.94 -15.08
CA ARG A 129 13.20 17.80 -15.38
C ARG A 129 13.44 18.78 -14.24
N GLY A 130 14.63 19.40 -14.22
CA GLY A 130 14.98 20.38 -13.19
C GLY A 130 14.01 21.56 -13.12
N GLU A 131 13.51 22.03 -14.27
CA GLU A 131 12.49 23.09 -14.38
C GLU A 131 11.13 22.71 -13.75
N ASP A 132 10.84 21.41 -13.63
CA ASP A 132 9.56 20.91 -13.11
C ASP A 132 9.60 20.69 -11.58
N LEU A 133 10.76 20.83 -10.94
CA LEU A 133 11.00 20.32 -9.58
C LEU A 133 10.08 20.95 -8.52
N ASP A 134 9.92 22.26 -8.55
CA ASP A 134 9.04 22.97 -7.61
C ASP A 134 7.58 22.57 -7.78
N VAL A 135 7.14 22.47 -9.03
CA VAL A 135 5.76 22.05 -9.38
C VAL A 135 5.52 20.59 -8.94
N ALA A 136 6.47 19.69 -9.20
CA ALA A 136 6.36 18.29 -8.80
C ALA A 136 6.35 18.14 -7.27
N ALA A 137 7.21 18.87 -6.54
CA ALA A 137 7.20 18.86 -5.08
C ALA A 137 5.88 19.37 -4.51
N ALA A 138 5.32 20.45 -5.07
CA ALA A 138 4.01 20.98 -4.68
C ALA A 138 2.88 19.97 -4.94
N LEU A 139 2.89 19.28 -6.09
CA LEU A 139 1.92 18.21 -6.39
C LEU A 139 2.03 17.04 -5.40
N HIS A 140 3.26 16.63 -5.04
CA HIS A 140 3.47 15.56 -4.06
C HIS A 140 3.00 15.97 -2.67
N LEU A 141 3.27 17.22 -2.26
CA LEU A 141 2.80 17.75 -0.99
C LEU A 141 1.27 17.86 -0.93
N GLU A 142 0.60 18.17 -2.04
CA GLU A 142 -0.87 18.12 -2.10
C GLU A 142 -1.41 16.70 -1.89
N VAL A 143 -0.71 15.66 -2.37
CA VAL A 143 -1.09 14.26 -2.05
C VAL A 143 -0.99 14.01 -0.55
N VAL A 144 0.13 14.40 0.08
CA VAL A 144 0.33 14.29 1.53
C VAL A 144 -0.81 14.99 2.28
N ARG A 145 -1.14 16.23 1.90
CA ARG A 145 -2.22 17.02 2.51
C ARG A 145 -3.59 16.40 2.37
N VAL A 146 -3.85 15.74 1.25
CA VAL A 146 -5.10 15.01 1.04
C VAL A 146 -5.13 13.77 1.93
N ASP A 147 -4.06 12.98 1.94
CA ASP A 147 -3.98 11.73 2.70
C ASP A 147 -4.00 11.99 4.22
N ALA A 148 -3.45 13.12 4.67
CA ALA A 148 -3.45 13.52 6.07
C ALA A 148 -4.85 13.72 6.66
N ARG A 149 -5.85 14.02 5.82
CA ARG A 149 -7.26 14.15 6.24
C ARG A 149 -7.87 12.82 6.71
N TYR A 150 -7.25 11.69 6.33
CA TYR A 150 -7.70 10.36 6.67
C TYR A 150 -6.88 9.72 7.80
N GLY A 151 -5.95 10.46 8.42
CA GLY A 151 -5.22 10.05 9.62
C GLY A 151 -4.07 9.07 9.39
N VAL A 152 -3.73 8.76 8.14
CA VAL A 152 -2.63 7.82 7.79
C VAL A 152 -1.29 8.52 7.58
N VAL A 153 -1.35 9.81 7.29
CA VAL A 153 -0.22 10.62 6.87
C VAL A 153 -0.17 11.86 7.75
N THR A 154 1.03 12.27 8.13
CA THR A 154 1.24 13.49 8.92
C THR A 154 2.10 14.44 8.10
N GLU A 155 1.53 15.56 7.65
CA GLU A 155 2.35 16.67 7.10
C GLU A 155 3.17 17.26 8.24
N ARG A 156 4.50 17.29 8.06
CA ARG A 156 5.44 17.89 8.99
C ARG A 156 6.04 19.14 8.36
N ALA A 157 6.61 20.01 9.20
CA ALA A 157 7.30 21.22 8.74
C ALA A 157 8.41 20.90 7.71
N SER A 158 9.06 19.74 7.84
CA SER A 158 10.11 19.25 6.95
C SER A 158 9.60 18.57 5.67
N THR A 159 8.32 18.16 5.61
CA THR A 159 7.80 17.31 4.52
C THR A 159 7.99 17.94 3.14
N GLY A 160 7.64 19.21 2.96
CA GLY A 160 7.80 19.89 1.67
C GLY A 160 9.25 19.93 1.18
N ARG A 161 10.19 20.25 2.09
CA ARG A 161 11.63 20.27 1.80
C ARG A 161 12.14 18.87 1.43
N LEU A 162 11.80 17.86 2.23
CA LEU A 162 12.25 16.48 2.02
C LEU A 162 11.67 15.86 0.74
N LEU A 163 10.43 16.20 0.37
CA LEU A 163 9.84 15.78 -0.90
C LEU A 163 10.55 16.40 -2.10
N ARG A 164 10.94 17.68 -1.99
CA ARG A 164 11.76 18.34 -3.02
C ARG A 164 13.13 17.69 -3.14
N GLU A 165 13.80 17.40 -2.02
CA GLU A 165 15.11 16.71 -2.00
C GLU A 165 15.02 15.33 -2.63
N LEU A 166 13.97 14.55 -2.30
CA LEU A 166 13.69 13.26 -2.94
C LEU A 166 13.59 13.41 -4.46
N LEU A 167 12.78 14.34 -4.95
CA LEU A 167 12.57 14.54 -6.39
C LEU A 167 13.80 15.12 -7.09
N ALA A 168 14.63 15.90 -6.40
CA ALA A 168 15.88 16.41 -6.95
C ALA A 168 16.85 15.27 -7.30
N GLY A 169 16.86 14.19 -6.50
CA GLY A 169 17.62 12.95 -6.78
C GLY A 169 17.16 12.20 -8.03
N GLU A 170 15.98 12.53 -8.57
CA GLU A 170 15.39 11.91 -9.76
C GLU A 170 15.65 12.68 -11.05
N VAL A 171 16.08 13.94 -10.95
CA VAL A 171 16.33 14.78 -12.12
C VAL A 171 17.52 14.25 -12.92
N GLY A 172 17.30 13.98 -14.21
CA GLY A 172 18.36 13.58 -15.14
C GLY A 172 18.83 12.13 -15.02
N ARG A 173 18.17 11.29 -14.20
CA ARG A 173 18.48 9.86 -14.15
C ARG A 173 18.25 9.19 -15.51
N ALA A 174 19.14 8.27 -15.87
CA ALA A 174 18.98 7.43 -17.06
C ALA A 174 17.70 6.58 -17.00
N GLU A 175 17.30 6.19 -15.79
CA GLU A 175 16.03 5.53 -15.48
C GLU A 175 15.24 6.42 -14.53
N PRO A 176 14.34 7.28 -15.05
CA PRO A 176 13.54 8.17 -14.23
C PRO A 176 12.58 7.40 -13.33
N GLU A 177 12.37 7.86 -12.09
CA GLU A 177 11.35 7.32 -11.17
C GLU A 177 10.22 8.32 -10.89
N ALA A 178 10.21 9.48 -11.55
CA ALA A 178 9.19 10.51 -11.39
C ALA A 178 8.71 11.10 -12.74
N TRP A 179 7.39 11.28 -12.88
CA TRP A 179 6.76 11.84 -14.08
C TRP A 179 5.65 12.83 -13.72
N PRO A 180 5.86 14.14 -13.84
CA PRO A 180 4.77 15.11 -13.82
C PRO A 180 3.88 14.96 -15.05
N ALA A 181 2.59 15.27 -14.86
CA ALA A 181 1.56 15.26 -15.88
C ALA A 181 0.99 16.66 -16.08
N TRP A 182 0.78 17.04 -17.34
CA TRP A 182 0.35 18.37 -17.76
C TRP A 182 -0.86 18.30 -18.70
N ARG A 183 -1.77 19.28 -18.63
CA ARG A 183 -2.86 19.47 -19.59
C ARG A 183 -2.92 20.93 -20.00
N GLY A 184 -2.68 21.22 -21.27
CA GLY A 184 -2.72 22.60 -21.77
C GLY A 184 -1.78 23.55 -21.02
N GLY A 185 -0.61 23.07 -20.60
CA GLY A 185 0.35 23.85 -19.80
C GLY A 185 0.09 23.87 -18.29
N GLU A 186 -1.01 23.31 -17.81
CA GLU A 186 -1.32 23.24 -16.38
C GLU A 186 -0.88 21.91 -15.75
N PRO A 187 -0.23 21.91 -14.58
CA PRO A 187 0.15 20.67 -13.90
C PRO A 187 -1.09 19.97 -13.33
N VAL A 188 -1.33 18.75 -13.77
CA VAL A 188 -2.52 17.97 -13.41
C VAL A 188 -2.22 16.72 -12.60
N GLY A 189 -0.94 16.39 -12.37
CA GLY A 189 -0.57 15.33 -11.46
C GLY A 189 0.91 14.96 -11.43
N LEU A 190 1.26 14.08 -10.50
CA LEU A 190 2.57 13.47 -10.37
C LEU A 190 2.39 11.96 -10.29
N LEU A 191 3.34 11.24 -10.84
CA LEU A 191 3.51 9.81 -10.67
C LEU A 191 4.93 9.55 -10.16
N THR A 192 5.09 8.68 -9.15
CA THR A 192 6.40 8.15 -8.75
C THR A 192 6.42 6.62 -8.84
N CYS A 193 7.57 6.04 -9.17
CA CYS A 193 7.77 4.60 -9.25
C CYS A 193 9.16 4.21 -8.78
N GLN A 194 9.26 3.62 -7.59
CA GLN A 194 10.53 3.09 -7.12
C GLN A 194 10.86 1.79 -7.86
N GLY A 195 12.04 1.70 -8.46
CA GLY A 195 12.54 0.47 -9.05
C GLY A 195 12.86 -0.59 -8.00
N PRO A 196 13.35 -1.77 -8.42
CA PRO A 196 13.70 -2.86 -7.51
C PRO A 196 14.70 -2.49 -6.42
N ALA A 197 15.68 -1.64 -6.73
CA ALA A 197 16.66 -1.16 -5.76
C ALA A 197 16.02 -0.29 -4.65
N GLY A 198 14.98 0.47 -4.98
CA GLY A 198 14.27 1.35 -4.03
C GLY A 198 13.08 0.68 -3.31
N SER A 199 12.65 -0.50 -3.77
CA SER A 199 11.41 -1.16 -3.31
C SER A 199 11.63 -2.25 -2.25
N GLY A 200 12.82 -2.32 -1.64
CA GLY A 200 13.16 -3.36 -0.66
C GLY A 200 12.20 -3.41 0.54
N TRP A 201 11.66 -2.26 0.95
CA TRP A 201 10.73 -2.15 2.08
C TRP A 201 9.39 -2.87 1.85
N VAL A 202 8.95 -3.03 0.59
CA VAL A 202 7.71 -3.72 0.22
C VAL A 202 7.96 -5.11 -0.39
N ALA A 203 9.21 -5.44 -0.72
CA ALA A 203 9.56 -6.70 -1.39
C ALA A 203 9.08 -7.93 -0.60
N GLY A 204 9.21 -7.92 0.73
CA GLY A 204 8.75 -9.01 1.60
C GLY A 204 7.23 -9.18 1.70
N ARG A 205 6.44 -8.33 1.01
CA ARG A 205 4.97 -8.40 1.00
C ARG A 205 4.42 -9.28 -0.11
N THR A 206 5.29 -9.80 -0.98
CA THR A 206 4.93 -10.73 -2.05
C THR A 206 6.06 -11.73 -2.31
N SER A 207 5.72 -12.92 -2.80
CA SER A 207 6.67 -13.90 -3.33
C SER A 207 7.16 -13.58 -4.76
N VAL A 208 6.56 -12.60 -5.44
CA VAL A 208 6.95 -12.20 -6.79
C VAL A 208 8.17 -11.29 -6.73
N SER A 209 9.13 -11.52 -7.65
CA SER A 209 10.34 -10.72 -7.77
C SER A 209 10.75 -10.58 -9.24
N PRO A 210 11.36 -9.46 -9.65
CA PRO A 210 11.63 -8.25 -8.86
C PRO A 210 10.37 -7.43 -8.57
N VAL A 211 10.38 -6.65 -7.48
CA VAL A 211 9.27 -5.77 -7.07
C VAL A 211 9.59 -4.32 -7.41
N ALA A 212 8.62 -3.59 -7.95
CA ALA A 212 8.65 -2.13 -8.06
C ALA A 212 7.45 -1.56 -7.31
N TYR A 213 7.62 -0.40 -6.69
CA TYR A 213 6.56 0.26 -5.94
C TYR A 213 6.05 1.48 -6.69
N LEU A 214 4.75 1.48 -7.00
CA LEU A 214 4.09 2.63 -7.59
C LEU A 214 3.53 3.53 -6.49
N GLY A 215 4.07 4.74 -6.36
CA GLY A 215 3.67 5.74 -5.39
C GLY A 215 2.92 6.92 -5.99
N ALA A 216 2.40 7.79 -5.11
CA ALA A 216 1.79 9.09 -5.40
C ALA A 216 1.03 9.16 -6.73
N LEU A 217 -0.25 8.78 -6.73
CA LEU A 217 -1.17 8.93 -7.86
C LEU A 217 -2.09 10.14 -7.62
N GLY A 218 -1.49 11.32 -7.56
CA GLY A 218 -2.19 12.56 -7.22
C GLY A 218 -2.41 13.46 -8.41
N GLY A 219 -3.60 14.05 -8.51
CA GLY A 219 -3.83 15.18 -9.41
C GLY A 219 -3.97 16.49 -8.63
N ALA A 220 -3.78 17.63 -9.30
CA ALA A 220 -4.07 18.93 -8.73
C ALA A 220 -5.49 18.96 -8.13
N GLY A 221 -5.65 19.69 -7.02
CA GLY A 221 -6.93 19.79 -6.31
C GLY A 221 -8.08 20.33 -7.17
N GLY A 222 -9.32 20.21 -6.66
CA GLY A 222 -10.52 20.76 -7.30
C GLY A 222 -11.11 19.88 -8.43
N PRO A 223 -11.84 20.45 -9.41
CA PRO A 223 -12.55 19.70 -10.47
C PRO A 223 -11.65 18.93 -11.46
N ALA A 224 -10.32 19.09 -11.34
CA ALA A 224 -9.31 18.27 -12.00
C ALA A 224 -9.09 16.91 -11.32
N ARG A 225 -9.57 16.71 -10.08
CA ARG A 225 -9.53 15.41 -9.38
C ARG A 225 -10.22 14.33 -10.21
N GLY A 226 -9.54 13.19 -10.36
CA GLY A 226 -10.03 12.06 -11.17
C GLY A 226 -9.78 12.17 -12.67
N ARG A 227 -9.43 13.34 -13.21
CA ARG A 227 -9.12 13.52 -14.64
C ARG A 227 -7.67 13.13 -14.99
N GLY A 228 -6.74 13.27 -14.05
CA GLY A 228 -5.36 12.75 -14.18
C GLY A 228 -5.24 11.22 -14.01
N ARG A 229 -6.21 10.58 -13.33
CA ARG A 229 -6.20 9.13 -13.08
C ARG A 229 -6.35 8.30 -14.36
N ARG A 230 -7.03 8.85 -15.38
CA ARG A 230 -7.24 8.20 -16.68
C ARG A 230 -6.09 8.40 -17.68
N GLY A 231 -4.98 9.04 -17.28
CA GLY A 231 -3.75 9.18 -18.08
C GLY A 231 -2.51 8.59 -17.40
N ALA A 232 -2.37 8.79 -16.08
CA ALA A 232 -1.20 8.36 -15.31
C ALA A 232 -1.03 6.82 -15.27
N GLY A 233 -2.13 6.05 -15.34
CA GLY A 233 -2.07 4.58 -15.31
C GLY A 233 -1.33 3.95 -16.50
N GLY A 234 -1.44 4.54 -17.69
CA GLY A 234 -0.73 4.07 -18.89
C GLY A 234 0.77 4.38 -18.84
N VAL A 235 1.16 5.50 -18.24
CA VAL A 235 2.58 5.87 -18.06
C VAL A 235 3.20 5.06 -16.93
N ALA A 236 2.47 4.89 -15.81
CA ALA A 236 2.84 4.01 -14.71
C ALA A 236 3.15 2.59 -15.16
N ALA A 237 2.31 2.00 -16.01
CA ALA A 237 2.57 0.66 -16.50
C ALA A 237 3.66 0.57 -17.57
N ARG A 238 3.86 1.61 -18.39
CA ARG A 238 5.00 1.68 -19.32
C ARG A 238 6.32 1.91 -18.58
N ALA A 239 6.32 2.65 -17.47
CA ALA A 239 7.47 2.86 -16.61
C ALA A 239 7.79 1.59 -15.81
N ALA A 240 6.81 1.02 -15.09
CA ALA A 240 6.94 -0.21 -14.33
C ALA A 240 7.28 -1.42 -15.24
N GLY A 241 6.68 -1.50 -16.43
CA GLY A 241 6.98 -2.55 -17.41
C GLY A 241 8.42 -2.49 -17.96
N ARG A 242 9.00 -1.28 -18.08
CA ARG A 242 10.40 -1.09 -18.50
C ARG A 242 11.39 -1.38 -17.37
N ALA A 243 11.06 -1.00 -16.14
CA ALA A 243 11.86 -1.33 -14.96
C ALA A 243 11.86 -2.84 -14.65
N ALA A 244 10.72 -3.53 -14.80
CA ALA A 244 10.59 -4.96 -14.55
C ALA A 244 11.16 -5.84 -15.70
N GLY A 245 11.16 -5.34 -16.93
CA GLY A 245 11.54 -6.10 -18.14
C GLY A 245 13.03 -6.42 -18.29
N ARG A 246 13.92 -5.89 -17.44
CA ARG A 246 15.38 -6.02 -17.59
C ARG A 246 16.07 -6.98 -16.60
N GLY A 247 15.35 -7.53 -15.62
CA GLY A 247 15.94 -8.40 -14.56
C GLY A 247 15.63 -9.90 -14.65
N GLY A 248 14.75 -10.35 -15.56
CA GLY A 248 14.25 -11.72 -15.55
C GLY A 248 14.95 -12.66 -16.52
N ARG A 249 15.89 -13.48 -16.04
CA ARG A 249 16.08 -14.82 -16.64
C ARG A 249 14.75 -15.56 -16.48
N ARG A 250 14.11 -15.88 -17.60
CA ARG A 250 12.89 -16.70 -17.63
C ARG A 250 13.14 -18.01 -16.90
N ARG A 251 12.60 -18.18 -15.69
CA ARG A 251 12.19 -19.53 -15.26
C ARG A 251 11.03 -19.92 -16.18
N ALA A 252 11.06 -21.15 -16.69
CA ALA A 252 10.14 -21.67 -17.69
C ALA A 252 8.67 -21.28 -17.41
N PRO A 253 7.86 -21.02 -18.45
CA PRO A 253 6.47 -20.62 -18.25
C PRO A 253 5.72 -21.73 -17.51
N ALA A 254 5.32 -21.45 -16.27
CA ALA A 254 4.15 -22.13 -15.71
C ALA A 254 2.95 -21.81 -16.60
N ALA A 255 2.08 -22.80 -16.78
CA ALA A 255 0.90 -22.73 -17.64
C ALA A 255 0.11 -21.42 -17.48
N PRO A 256 -0.53 -20.91 -18.56
CA PRO A 256 -1.29 -19.66 -18.50
C PRO A 256 -2.31 -19.72 -17.37
N LEU A 257 -2.14 -18.84 -16.38
CA LEU A 257 -3.11 -18.67 -15.30
C LEU A 257 -4.44 -18.18 -15.90
N PRO A 258 -5.58 -18.70 -15.45
CA PRO A 258 -6.89 -18.27 -15.94
C PRO A 258 -7.11 -16.77 -15.72
N ALA A 259 -7.92 -16.17 -16.59
CA ALA A 259 -8.17 -14.75 -16.72
C ALA A 259 -9.03 -14.13 -15.59
N GLU A 260 -8.86 -14.58 -14.35
CA GLU A 260 -9.55 -13.98 -13.20
C GLU A 260 -8.83 -12.70 -12.73
N PRO A 261 -9.59 -11.71 -12.21
CA PRO A 261 -9.02 -10.47 -11.69
C PRO A 261 -8.39 -10.72 -10.32
N ALA A 262 -7.16 -11.25 -10.28
CA ALA A 262 -6.38 -11.31 -9.05
C ALA A 262 -5.85 -9.90 -8.73
N LEU A 263 -6.69 -9.11 -8.05
CA LEU A 263 -6.28 -7.96 -7.27
C LEU A 263 -6.05 -8.49 -5.85
N ASP A 264 -4.82 -8.90 -5.55
CA ASP A 264 -4.49 -9.37 -4.21
C ASP A 264 -3.88 -8.21 -3.40
N ALA A 265 -4.49 -7.96 -2.25
CA ALA A 265 -4.20 -6.86 -1.36
C ALA A 265 -3.40 -7.35 -0.14
N VAL A 266 -2.52 -6.52 0.40
CA VAL A 266 -1.92 -6.69 1.74
C VAL A 266 -2.48 -5.59 2.60
N LEU A 267 -3.14 -5.97 3.70
CA LEU A 267 -3.81 -5.03 4.59
C LEU A 267 -2.86 -4.66 5.73
N VAL A 268 -2.46 -3.40 5.78
CA VAL A 268 -1.78 -2.78 6.91
C VAL A 268 -2.86 -2.17 7.79
N LEU A 269 -2.94 -2.63 9.04
CA LEU A 269 -3.89 -2.15 10.03
C LEU A 269 -3.09 -1.40 11.10
N ALA A 270 -3.60 -0.24 11.53
CA ALA A 270 -3.01 0.55 12.60
C ALA A 270 -4.02 0.77 13.71
N GLY A 271 -3.56 0.65 14.95
CA GLY A 271 -4.32 1.03 16.14
C GLY A 271 -3.58 2.13 16.88
N VAL A 272 -4.34 3.06 17.46
CA VAL A 272 -3.81 3.90 18.56
C VAL A 272 -3.76 2.98 19.78
N PRO A 273 -2.63 2.89 20.53
CA PRO A 273 -2.63 2.14 21.78
C PRO A 273 -3.59 2.84 22.74
N ALA A 274 -4.77 2.28 22.93
CA ALA A 274 -5.73 2.78 23.91
C ALA A 274 -5.18 2.53 25.31
N ALA A 275 -5.33 3.49 26.22
CA ALA A 275 -5.36 3.17 27.63
C ALA A 275 -6.49 2.15 27.84
N VAL A 276 -6.20 1.06 28.55
CA VAL A 276 -6.97 -0.19 28.62
C VAL A 276 -8.43 0.03 29.08
N ASP A 277 -8.77 1.20 29.61
CA ASP A 277 -10.06 1.51 30.22
C ASP A 277 -11.15 2.01 29.24
N ASP A 278 -10.81 2.41 28.00
CA ASP A 278 -11.78 3.08 27.09
C ASP A 278 -12.39 2.17 25.99
N VAL A 279 -11.87 0.95 25.82
CA VAL A 279 -12.36 -0.01 24.81
C VAL A 279 -13.80 -0.45 25.07
N ALA A 280 -14.19 -0.54 26.34
CA ALA A 280 -15.55 -0.90 26.73
C ALA A 280 -16.57 0.21 26.40
N ALA A 281 -16.15 1.48 26.39
CA ALA A 281 -17.01 2.61 26.05
C ALA A 281 -17.27 2.71 24.54
N ALA A 282 -16.22 2.56 23.73
CA ALA A 282 -16.33 2.54 22.26
C ALA A 282 -17.21 1.38 21.75
N ALA A 283 -17.06 0.18 22.32
CA ALA A 283 -17.87 -0.99 21.97
C ALA A 283 -19.37 -0.83 22.31
N ARG A 284 -19.71 -0.06 23.35
CA ARG A 284 -21.11 0.26 23.71
C ARG A 284 -21.75 1.25 22.75
N SER A 285 -20.97 2.21 22.22
CA SER A 285 -21.46 3.21 21.27
C SER A 285 -21.84 2.57 19.92
N VAL A 286 -21.01 1.66 19.42
CA VAL A 286 -21.28 0.93 18.15
C VAL A 286 -22.51 0.03 18.26
N ARG A 287 -22.76 -0.62 19.41
CA ARG A 287 -23.98 -1.44 19.62
C ARG A 287 -25.26 -0.61 19.75
N ARG A 288 -25.17 0.66 20.15
CA ARG A 288 -26.32 1.58 20.19
C ARG A 288 -26.65 2.16 18.83
N ALA A 289 -25.66 2.32 17.95
CA ALA A 289 -25.88 2.77 16.57
C ALA A 289 -26.44 1.68 15.65
N ALA A 290 -26.40 0.41 16.08
CA ALA A 290 -26.88 -0.76 15.33
C ALA A 290 -28.26 -1.28 15.80
N ARG A 291 -28.98 -0.50 16.62
CA ARG A 291 -30.37 -0.75 17.03
C ARG A 291 -31.23 0.43 16.62
#